data_AF-A0A1L8CTX0-F1
#
_entry.id   AF-A0A1L8CTX0-F1
#
_cell.length_a   1.000
_cell.length_b   1.000
_cell.length_c   1.000
_cell.angle_alpha   90.00
_cell.angle_beta   90.00
_cell.angle_gamma   90.00
#
_symmetry.space_group_name_H-M   'P 1'
#
loop_
_entity.id
_entity.type
_entity.pdbx_description
1 polymer ?
#
loop_
_entity_poly.entity_id
_entity_poly.type
_entity_poly.pdbx_seq_one_letter_code
_entity_poly.pdbx_strand_id
1 'polypeptide(L)'
;MTFLGIVDDFFGDAKAKGLKGHFKKLILEHKLTTGALKAIGGAFLALMLTINEPFKFLVIDFLLIVLGINFMNLFDLRPGRAGKVFIFLAAIIGLTYFTYPAATFLYMVFGIVLAYLPLDLKAKVMMGDAGSNALGFILGYSAVLLFSYKVKVGVVVFLVLFHLLTEKYSLTAIIKNNRLLSYLDELGR
;
A
#
# COMPACT_ATOMS: atom_id res chain seq x y z
N MET A 1 -1.17 10.99 -3.88
CA MET A 1 -1.95 9.77 -3.58
C MET A 1 -3.21 10.04 -2.76
N THR A 2 -3.13 10.71 -1.60
CA THR A 2 -4.30 10.96 -0.74
C THR A 2 -5.50 11.55 -1.47
N PHE A 3 -5.31 12.58 -2.31
CA PHE A 3 -6.39 13.16 -3.11
C PHE A 3 -7.09 12.14 -4.04
N LEU A 4 -6.32 11.29 -4.72
CA LEU A 4 -6.88 10.23 -5.58
C LEU A 4 -7.62 9.17 -4.76
N GLY A 5 -7.12 8.86 -3.57
CA GLY A 5 -7.81 7.98 -2.63
C GLY A 5 -9.11 8.58 -2.11
N ILE A 6 -9.14 9.88 -1.78
CA ILE A 6 -10.36 10.61 -1.42
C ILE A 6 -11.38 10.54 -2.57
N VAL A 7 -10.96 10.77 -3.81
CA VAL A 7 -11.85 10.66 -4.97
C VAL A 7 -12.43 9.24 -5.09
N ASP A 8 -11.63 8.21 -4.84
CA ASP A 8 -12.10 6.82 -4.84
C ASP A 8 -13.05 6.51 -3.68
N ASP A 9 -12.75 7.01 -2.47
CA ASP A 9 -13.58 6.84 -1.28
C ASP A 9 -14.98 7.49 -1.43
N PHE A 10 -15.07 8.65 -2.08
CA PHE A 10 -16.34 9.38 -2.28
C PHE A 10 -17.12 8.96 -3.53
N PHE A 11 -16.44 8.61 -4.63
CA PHE A 11 -17.07 8.38 -5.93
C PHE A 11 -16.94 6.93 -6.42
N GLY A 12 -16.34 6.05 -5.63
CA GLY A 12 -16.13 4.64 -5.96
C GLY A 12 -17.41 3.81 -6.03
N ASP A 13 -17.55 3.02 -7.09
CA ASP A 13 -18.69 2.13 -7.29
C ASP A 13 -18.39 0.73 -6.72
N ALA A 14 -19.04 0.38 -5.60
CA ALA A 14 -18.81 -0.85 -4.83
C ALA A 14 -19.02 -2.17 -5.62
N LYS A 15 -19.62 -2.10 -6.82
CA LYS A 15 -19.90 -3.26 -7.68
C LYS A 15 -18.68 -3.76 -8.47
N ALA A 16 -17.64 -2.95 -8.65
CA ALA A 16 -16.42 -3.36 -9.35
C ALA A 16 -15.31 -3.64 -8.34
N LYS A 17 -14.97 -4.92 -8.12
CA LYS A 17 -13.85 -5.33 -7.26
C LYS A 17 -12.86 -6.20 -8.02
N GLY A 18 -11.57 -6.04 -7.71
CA GLY A 18 -10.46 -6.81 -8.26
C GLY A 18 -10.04 -6.39 -9.68
N LEU A 19 -8.82 -6.72 -10.07
CA LEU A 19 -8.22 -6.33 -11.36
C LEU A 19 -9.10 -6.76 -12.54
N LYS A 20 -9.58 -8.01 -12.57
CA LYS A 20 -10.47 -8.51 -13.63
C LYS A 20 -11.80 -7.76 -13.70
N GLY A 21 -12.36 -7.32 -12.57
CA GLY A 21 -13.60 -6.55 -12.53
C GLY A 21 -13.42 -5.16 -13.13
N HIS A 22 -12.33 -4.46 -12.79
CA HIS A 22 -12.00 -3.16 -13.36
C HIS A 22 -11.65 -3.25 -14.85
N PHE A 23 -10.85 -4.24 -15.27
CA PHE A 23 -10.53 -4.46 -16.68
C PHE A 23 -11.78 -4.80 -17.51
N LYS A 24 -12.67 -5.63 -16.97
CA LYS A 24 -13.95 -5.97 -17.63
C LYS A 24 -14.82 -4.73 -17.81
N LYS A 25 -14.92 -3.86 -16.81
CA LYS A 25 -15.71 -2.62 -16.87
C LYS A 25 -15.09 -1.57 -17.81
N LEU A 26 -13.76 -1.46 -17.82
CA LEU A 26 -13.04 -0.56 -18.73
C LEU A 26 -13.19 -0.98 -20.20
N ILE A 27 -13.04 -2.27 -20.49
CA ILE A 27 -13.05 -2.79 -21.87
C ILE A 27 -14.49 -2.96 -22.41
N LEU A 28 -15.43 -3.45 -21.59
CA LEU A 28 -16.80 -3.71 -22.05
C LEU A 28 -17.72 -2.50 -21.88
N GLU A 29 -17.52 -1.65 -20.87
CA GLU A 29 -18.43 -0.54 -20.58
C GLU A 29 -17.82 0.84 -20.88
N HIS A 30 -16.54 0.91 -21.31
CA HIS A 30 -15.80 2.16 -21.57
C HIS A 30 -15.80 3.16 -20.39
N LYS A 31 -16.07 2.68 -19.16
CA LYS A 31 -16.13 3.53 -17.96
C LYS A 31 -14.82 3.46 -17.21
N LEU A 32 -14.11 4.59 -17.16
CA LEU A 32 -13.01 4.80 -16.23
C LEU A 32 -13.56 4.75 -14.81
N THR A 33 -13.20 3.71 -14.05
CA THR A 33 -13.50 3.65 -12.62
C THR A 33 -12.56 4.56 -11.86
N THR A 34 -13.00 5.12 -10.74
CA THR A 34 -12.17 5.88 -9.80
C THR A 34 -10.92 5.10 -9.37
N GLY A 35 -11.02 3.80 -9.15
CA GLY A 35 -9.87 2.92 -8.90
C GLY A 35 -8.86 2.84 -10.05
N ALA A 36 -9.29 3.03 -11.30
CA ALA A 36 -8.40 3.09 -12.46
C ALA A 36 -7.69 4.44 -12.54
N LEU A 37 -8.40 5.54 -12.27
CA LEU A 37 -7.81 6.88 -12.14
C LEU A 37 -6.74 6.90 -11.03
N LYS A 38 -7.03 6.25 -9.90
CA LYS A 38 -6.10 6.07 -8.78
C LYS A 38 -4.85 5.30 -9.19
N ALA A 39 -5.00 4.18 -9.89
CA ALA A 39 -3.87 3.39 -10.38
C ALA A 39 -3.00 4.17 -11.38
N ILE A 40 -3.63 4.86 -12.34
CA ILE A 40 -2.92 5.71 -13.31
C ILE A 40 -2.18 6.84 -12.61
N GLY A 41 -2.83 7.53 -11.68
CA GLY A 41 -2.19 8.62 -10.94
C GLY A 41 -1.05 8.14 -10.03
N GLY A 42 -1.18 6.95 -9.42
CA GLY A 42 -0.10 6.32 -8.67
C GLY A 42 1.09 5.95 -9.56
N ALA A 43 0.83 5.36 -10.73
CA ALA A 43 1.86 5.06 -11.73
C ALA A 43 2.53 6.33 -12.26
N PHE A 44 1.75 7.39 -12.53
CA PHE A 44 2.29 8.67 -12.97
C PHE A 44 3.22 9.28 -11.92
N LEU A 45 2.81 9.31 -10.65
CA LEU A 45 3.66 9.78 -9.56
C LEU A 45 4.93 8.94 -9.40
N ALA A 46 4.82 7.61 -9.49
CA ALA A 46 5.97 6.71 -9.45
C ALA A 46 6.95 6.99 -10.60
N LEU A 47 6.44 7.20 -11.81
CA LEU A 47 7.27 7.53 -12.97
C LEU A 47 7.95 8.89 -12.81
N MET A 48 7.23 9.94 -12.39
CA MET A 48 7.80 11.27 -12.17
C MET A 48 8.98 11.24 -11.18
N LEU A 49 8.92 10.38 -10.15
CA LEU A 49 9.97 10.25 -9.15
C LEU A 49 11.16 9.38 -9.59
N THR A 50 11.01 8.59 -10.66
CA THR A 50 12.00 7.57 -11.06
C THR A 50 12.52 7.75 -12.48
N ILE A 51 11.95 8.68 -13.26
CA ILE A 51 12.25 8.83 -14.70
C ILE A 51 13.71 9.19 -15.01
N ASN A 52 14.40 9.83 -14.07
CA ASN A 52 15.80 10.24 -14.23
C ASN A 52 16.80 9.14 -13.81
N GLU A 53 16.32 8.03 -13.26
CA GLU A 53 17.15 6.89 -12.89
C GLU A 53 17.52 6.07 -14.13
N PRO A 54 18.69 5.40 -14.15
CA PRO A 54 19.01 4.45 -15.20
C PRO A 54 17.92 3.37 -15.31
N PHE A 55 17.62 2.91 -16.53
CA PHE A 55 16.48 2.00 -16.81
C PHE A 55 16.35 0.82 -15.83
N LYS A 56 17.48 0.24 -15.44
CA LYS A 56 17.56 -0.87 -14.46
C LYS A 56 16.98 -0.50 -13.08
N PHE A 57 17.23 0.72 -12.61
CA PHE A 57 16.71 1.24 -11.34
C PHE A 57 15.29 1.74 -11.51
N LEU A 58 15.01 2.45 -12.60
CA LEU A 58 13.68 2.96 -12.95
C LEU A 58 12.59 1.90 -12.83
N VAL A 59 12.78 0.73 -13.46
CA VAL A 59 11.77 -0.34 -13.43
C VAL A 59 11.52 -0.84 -12.01
N ILE A 60 12.58 -1.06 -11.23
CA ILE A 60 12.48 -1.58 -9.87
C ILE A 60 11.85 -0.55 -8.93
N ASP A 61 12.27 0.70 -9.02
CA ASP A 61 11.79 1.79 -8.17
C ASP A 61 10.34 2.15 -8.49
N PHE A 62 9.97 2.17 -9.77
CA PHE A 62 8.59 2.30 -10.20
C PHE A 62 7.71 1.20 -9.61
N LEU A 63 8.14 -0.07 -9.72
CA LEU A 63 7.41 -1.22 -9.19
C LEU A 63 7.28 -1.17 -7.66
N LEU A 64 8.33 -0.76 -6.94
CA LEU A 64 8.28 -0.61 -5.47
C LEU A 64 7.17 0.36 -5.05
N ILE A 65 7.07 1.51 -5.73
CA ILE A 65 6.07 2.52 -5.40
C ILE A 65 4.66 2.00 -5.73
N VAL A 66 4.44 1.52 -6.96
CA VAL A 66 3.10 1.09 -7.41
C VAL A 66 2.60 -0.14 -6.65
N LEU A 67 3.47 -1.14 -6.45
CA LEU A 67 3.11 -2.33 -5.69
C LEU A 67 3.00 -2.02 -4.20
N GLY A 68 3.78 -1.09 -3.65
CA GLY A 68 3.66 -0.64 -2.26
C GLY A 68 2.31 0.03 -1.97
N ILE A 69 1.86 0.90 -2.88
CA ILE A 69 0.52 1.52 -2.85
C ILE A 69 -0.56 0.44 -2.77
N ASN A 70 -0.57 -0.49 -3.74
CA ASN A 70 -1.58 -1.54 -3.80
C ASN A 70 -1.50 -2.50 -2.60
N PHE A 71 -0.29 -2.86 -2.18
CA PHE A 71 -0.04 -3.71 -1.02
C PHE A 71 -0.75 -3.16 0.23
N MET A 72 -0.57 -1.89 0.55
CA MET A 72 -1.25 -1.29 1.72
C MET A 72 -2.77 -1.22 1.55
N ASN A 73 -3.25 -0.95 0.32
CA ASN A 73 -4.67 -0.97 0.00
C ASN A 73 -5.31 -2.37 0.22
N LEU A 74 -4.57 -3.46 0.00
CA LEU A 74 -5.05 -4.83 0.25
C LEU A 74 -5.23 -5.15 1.74
N PHE A 75 -4.51 -4.44 2.63
CA PHE A 75 -4.68 -4.57 4.08
C PHE A 75 -5.81 -3.69 4.62
N ASP A 76 -6.29 -2.70 3.88
CA ASP A 76 -7.36 -1.81 4.33
C ASP A 76 -8.78 -2.37 4.10
N LEU A 77 -8.98 -3.63 4.51
CA LEU A 77 -10.29 -4.30 4.44
C LEU A 77 -10.98 -4.40 5.80
N ARG A 78 -10.28 -4.01 6.87
CA ARG A 78 -10.79 -4.01 8.24
C ARG A 78 -10.10 -2.90 9.06
N PRO A 79 -10.82 -2.26 10.00
CA PRO A 79 -10.25 -1.21 10.83
C PRO A 79 -8.98 -1.66 11.56
N GLY A 80 -7.96 -0.83 11.57
CA GLY A 80 -6.67 -1.03 12.22
C GLY A 80 -5.67 -1.93 11.48
N ARG A 81 -6.07 -2.67 10.45
CA ARG A 81 -5.16 -3.63 9.80
C ARG A 81 -4.05 -2.93 9.00
N ALA A 82 -4.41 -1.97 8.14
CA ALA A 82 -3.42 -1.20 7.38
C ALA A 82 -2.46 -0.45 8.32
N GLY A 83 -2.97 0.21 9.37
CA GLY A 83 -2.14 0.92 10.34
C GLY A 83 -1.14 0.01 11.06
N LYS A 84 -1.55 -1.18 11.51
CA LYS A 84 -0.64 -2.17 12.14
C LYS A 84 0.49 -2.59 11.20
N VAL A 85 0.15 -2.92 9.95
CA VAL A 85 1.14 -3.35 8.94
C VAL A 85 2.12 -2.23 8.65
N PHE A 86 1.63 -1.00 8.48
CA PHE A 86 2.49 0.15 8.26
C PHE A 86 3.45 0.36 9.44
N ILE A 87 2.96 0.38 10.68
CA ILE A 87 3.81 0.54 11.87
C ILE A 87 4.87 -0.55 11.94
N PHE A 88 4.49 -1.81 11.73
CA PHE A 88 5.44 -2.92 11.78
C PHE A 88 6.56 -2.76 10.74
N LEU A 89 6.20 -2.49 9.48
CA LEU A 89 7.19 -2.32 8.41
C LEU A 89 8.03 -1.05 8.59
N ALA A 90 7.40 0.06 8.96
CA ALA A 90 8.07 1.33 9.20
C ALA A 90 9.03 1.26 10.40
N ALA A 91 8.70 0.48 11.44
CA ALA A 91 9.61 0.23 12.54
C ALA A 91 10.85 -0.56 12.10
N ILE A 92 10.68 -1.63 11.30
CA ILE A 92 11.81 -2.42 10.78
C ILE A 92 12.72 -1.56 9.90
N ILE A 93 12.14 -0.81 8.96
CA ILE A 93 12.90 0.06 8.06
C ILE A 93 13.56 1.17 8.86
N GLY A 94 12.81 1.84 9.73
CA GLY A 94 13.33 2.90 10.59
C GLY A 94 14.51 2.42 11.43
N LEU A 95 14.36 1.34 12.20
CA LEU A 95 15.45 0.81 13.02
C LEU A 95 16.69 0.42 12.20
N THR A 96 16.50 -0.06 10.97
CA THR A 96 17.63 -0.45 10.09
C THR A 96 18.36 0.78 9.52
N TYR A 97 17.63 1.86 9.23
CA TYR A 97 18.15 3.05 8.53
C TYR A 97 18.08 4.32 9.37
N PHE A 98 18.12 4.21 10.70
CA PHE A 98 17.86 5.33 11.62
C PHE A 98 18.88 6.49 11.49
N THR A 99 20.08 6.20 11.00
CA THR A 99 21.13 7.20 10.76
C THR A 99 20.98 7.93 9.42
N TYR A 100 20.09 7.46 8.53
CA TYR A 100 19.92 8.04 7.21
C TYR A 100 18.90 9.18 7.27
N PRO A 101 19.27 10.43 6.89
CA PRO A 101 18.34 11.56 6.92
C PRO A 101 17.06 11.32 6.10
N ALA A 102 17.15 10.54 5.02
CA ALA A 102 16.01 10.14 4.19
C ALA A 102 14.93 9.34 4.97
N ALA A 103 15.27 8.68 6.08
CA ALA A 103 14.31 7.97 6.92
C ALA A 103 13.41 8.90 7.75
N THR A 104 13.76 10.19 7.89
CA THR A 104 12.97 11.18 8.65
C THR A 104 11.52 11.25 8.18
N PHE A 105 11.31 11.17 6.86
CA PHE A 105 9.96 11.17 6.28
C PHE A 105 9.11 9.99 6.76
N LEU A 106 9.71 8.80 6.85
CA LEU A 106 9.04 7.60 7.35
C LEU A 106 8.66 7.75 8.83
N TYR A 107 9.55 8.32 9.65
CA TYR A 107 9.30 8.53 11.08
C TYR A 107 8.20 9.54 11.38
N MET A 108 8.11 10.63 10.61
CA MET A 108 7.02 11.60 10.76
C MET A 108 5.66 10.92 10.57
N VAL A 109 5.55 10.11 9.52
CA VAL A 109 4.31 9.38 9.21
C VAL A 109 4.07 8.28 10.25
N PHE A 110 5.11 7.60 10.70
CA PHE A 110 5.03 6.62 11.79
C PHE A 110 4.41 7.20 13.06
N GLY A 111 4.85 8.40 13.48
CA GLY A 111 4.26 9.10 14.62
C GLY A 111 2.78 9.46 14.42
N ILE A 112 2.42 9.94 13.22
CA ILE A 112 1.02 10.26 12.87
C ILE A 112 0.14 9.01 12.93
N VAL A 113 0.59 7.89 12.34
CA VAL A 113 -0.17 6.64 12.34
C VAL A 113 -0.29 6.06 13.74
N LEU A 114 0.73 6.18 14.60
CA LEU A 114 0.65 5.80 16.01
C LEU A 114 -0.45 6.56 16.75
N ALA A 115 -0.57 7.87 16.52
CA ALA A 115 -1.62 8.68 17.13
C ALA A 115 -3.02 8.35 16.57
N TYR A 116 -3.11 8.02 15.28
CA TYR A 116 -4.35 7.66 14.58
C TYR A 116 -4.87 6.26 14.92
N LEU A 117 -3.96 5.29 15.06
CA LEU A 117 -4.28 3.86 15.14
C LEU A 117 -5.30 3.49 16.24
N PRO A 118 -5.30 4.06 17.46
CA PRO A 118 -6.31 3.74 18.47
C PRO A 118 -7.75 4.05 18.06
N LEU A 119 -7.97 5.04 17.20
CA LEU A 119 -9.31 5.39 16.70
C LEU A 119 -9.78 4.38 15.65
N ASP A 120 -8.87 4.00 14.74
CA ASP A 120 -9.10 3.01 13.69
C ASP A 120 -9.30 1.61 14.29
N LEU A 121 -8.50 1.22 15.29
CA LEU A 121 -8.68 -0.05 16.00
C LEU A 121 -10.06 -0.18 16.66
N LYS A 122 -10.57 0.92 17.24
CA LYS A 122 -11.91 0.99 17.85
C LYS A 122 -13.04 1.16 16.82
N ALA A 123 -12.73 1.05 15.53
CA ALA A 123 -13.66 1.24 14.43
C ALA A 123 -14.44 2.57 14.48
N LYS A 124 -13.87 3.62 15.08
CA LYS A 124 -14.48 4.97 15.11
C LYS A 124 -14.26 5.71 13.79
N VAL A 125 -13.18 5.36 13.10
CA VAL A 125 -12.78 5.85 11.79
C VAL A 125 -12.25 4.64 11.00
N MET A 126 -12.14 4.79 9.68
CA MET A 126 -11.46 3.82 8.82
C MET A 126 -10.41 4.56 8.00
N MET A 127 -9.27 3.92 7.73
CA MET A 127 -8.14 4.53 7.01
C MET A 127 -8.55 4.97 5.59
N GLY A 128 -9.33 4.14 4.91
CA GLY A 128 -9.81 4.39 3.56
C GLY A 128 -8.69 4.33 2.51
N ASP A 129 -9.07 4.46 1.25
CA ASP A 129 -8.12 4.50 0.15
C ASP A 129 -7.26 5.78 0.20
N ALA A 130 -7.78 6.87 0.77
CA ALA A 130 -7.01 8.08 1.04
C ALA A 130 -5.77 7.82 1.90
N GLY A 131 -5.94 7.11 3.02
CA GLY A 131 -4.85 6.82 3.95
C GLY A 131 -4.00 5.64 3.49
N SER A 132 -4.61 4.52 3.12
CA SER A 132 -3.88 3.28 2.80
C SER A 132 -2.95 3.45 1.59
N ASN A 133 -3.39 4.14 0.53
CA ASN A 133 -2.54 4.42 -0.63
C ASN A 133 -1.42 5.41 -0.33
N ALA A 134 -1.65 6.36 0.57
CA ALA A 134 -0.60 7.26 1.03
C ALA A 134 0.47 6.49 1.82
N LEU A 135 0.06 5.62 2.75
CA LEU A 135 0.98 4.76 3.50
C LEU A 135 1.78 3.83 2.59
N GLY A 136 1.14 3.25 1.58
CA GLY A 136 1.82 2.39 0.61
C GLY A 136 2.83 3.14 -0.26
N PHE A 137 2.49 4.35 -0.69
CA PHE A 137 3.44 5.24 -1.37
C PHE A 137 4.64 5.56 -0.47
N ILE A 138 4.40 5.88 0.80
CA ILE A 138 5.45 6.24 1.77
C ILE A 138 6.40 5.06 1.96
N LEU A 139 5.90 3.83 2.18
CA LEU A 139 6.73 2.64 2.29
C LEU A 139 7.52 2.36 1.01
N GLY A 140 6.86 2.41 -0.15
CA GLY A 140 7.49 2.16 -1.45
C GLY A 140 8.60 3.17 -1.74
N TYR A 141 8.34 4.46 -1.52
CA TYR A 141 9.32 5.52 -1.73
C TYR A 141 10.46 5.49 -0.70
N SER A 142 10.18 5.17 0.56
CA SER A 142 11.24 4.93 1.55
C SER A 142 12.14 3.76 1.13
N ALA A 143 11.60 2.68 0.56
CA ALA A 143 12.41 1.59 0.01
C ALA A 143 13.26 2.06 -1.19
N VAL A 144 12.73 2.94 -2.06
CA VAL A 144 13.51 3.55 -3.15
C VAL A 144 14.70 4.34 -2.62
N LEU A 145 14.51 5.13 -1.56
CA LEU A 145 15.56 6.00 -1.01
C LEU A 145 16.60 5.26 -0.16
N LEU A 146 16.19 4.21 0.55
CA LEU A 146 17.01 3.60 1.61
C LEU A 146 17.65 2.27 1.19
N PHE A 147 16.99 1.48 0.34
CA PHE A 147 17.43 0.11 0.10
C PHE A 147 18.51 0.01 -0.96
N SER A 148 19.47 -0.90 -0.74
CA SER A 148 20.37 -1.32 -1.82
C SER A 148 19.58 -2.00 -2.95
N TYR A 149 20.11 -1.95 -4.18
CA TYR A 149 19.45 -2.55 -5.35
C TYR A 149 19.05 -4.02 -5.15
N LYS A 150 19.91 -4.83 -4.49
CA LYS A 150 19.62 -6.25 -4.22
C LYS A 150 18.39 -6.41 -3.32
N VAL A 151 18.27 -5.58 -2.28
CA VAL A 151 17.13 -5.58 -1.37
C VAL A 151 15.87 -5.11 -2.10
N LYS A 152 15.97 -4.05 -2.93
CA LYS A 152 14.86 -3.57 -3.76
C LYS A 152 14.29 -4.68 -4.65
N VAL A 153 15.15 -5.43 -5.35
CA VAL A 153 14.72 -6.56 -6.19
C VAL A 153 14.03 -7.64 -5.36
N GLY A 154 14.59 -8.01 -4.20
CA GLY A 154 13.97 -8.99 -3.31
C GLY A 154 12.57 -8.57 -2.85
N VAL A 155 12.39 -7.30 -2.51
CA VAL A 155 11.09 -6.74 -2.10
C VAL A 155 10.10 -6.71 -3.26
N VAL A 156 10.52 -6.32 -4.48
CA VAL A 156 9.65 -6.40 -5.66
C VAL A 156 9.20 -7.83 -5.93
N VAL A 157 10.11 -8.81 -5.89
CA VAL A 157 9.76 -10.23 -6.07
C VAL A 157 8.74 -10.67 -5.02
N PHE A 158 8.98 -10.34 -3.75
CA PHE A 158 8.01 -10.63 -2.68
C PHE A 158 6.65 -9.99 -2.96
N LEU A 159 6.61 -8.70 -3.30
CA LEU A 159 5.37 -7.98 -3.57
C LEU A 159 4.63 -8.58 -4.77
N VAL A 160 5.31 -8.93 -5.85
CA VAL A 160 4.70 -9.58 -7.02
C VAL A 160 4.07 -10.92 -6.62
N LEU A 161 4.82 -11.77 -5.91
CA LEU A 161 4.31 -13.07 -5.45
C LEU A 161 3.11 -12.91 -4.49
N PHE A 162 3.18 -11.92 -3.60
CA PHE A 162 2.08 -11.58 -2.70
C PHE A 162 0.82 -11.18 -3.48
N HIS A 163 0.95 -10.31 -4.49
CA HIS A 163 -0.19 -9.91 -5.32
C HIS A 163 -0.80 -11.10 -6.06
N LEU A 164 0.03 -11.95 -6.67
CA LEU A 164 -0.43 -13.18 -7.35
C LEU A 164 -1.18 -14.12 -6.39
N LEU A 165 -0.72 -14.23 -5.15
CA LEU A 165 -1.38 -15.02 -4.12
C LEU A 165 -2.73 -14.40 -3.72
N THR A 166 -2.79 -13.09 -3.51
CA THR A 166 -4.03 -12.39 -3.12
C THR A 166 -5.06 -12.29 -4.25
N GLU A 167 -4.66 -12.45 -5.50
CA GLU A 167 -5.59 -12.56 -6.62
C GLU A 167 -6.38 -13.88 -6.57
N LYS A 168 -5.72 -14.98 -6.16
CA LYS A 168 -6.32 -16.31 -6.08
C LYS A 168 -7.03 -16.56 -4.75
N TYR A 169 -6.49 -16.01 -3.66
CA TYR A 169 -6.94 -16.30 -2.30
C TYR A 169 -7.28 -15.02 -1.55
N SER A 170 -8.38 -15.03 -0.82
CA SER A 170 -8.74 -13.90 0.05
C SER A 170 -7.73 -13.79 1.20
N LEU A 171 -6.99 -12.67 1.26
CA LEU A 171 -6.07 -12.37 2.36
C LEU A 171 -6.76 -12.47 3.74
N THR A 172 -8.02 -12.02 3.81
CA THR A 172 -8.82 -12.11 5.03
C THR A 172 -9.12 -13.55 5.44
N ALA A 173 -9.33 -14.46 4.48
CA ALA A 173 -9.51 -15.88 4.76
C ALA A 173 -8.21 -16.53 5.25
N ILE A 174 -7.08 -16.17 4.63
CA ILE A 174 -5.75 -16.65 5.05
C ILE A 174 -5.46 -16.24 6.50
N ILE A 175 -5.70 -14.97 6.84
CA ILE A 175 -5.50 -14.45 8.20
C ILE A 175 -6.39 -15.17 9.20
N LYS A 176 -7.69 -15.39 8.89
CA LYS A 176 -8.62 -16.10 9.77
C LYS A 176 -8.25 -17.56 10.00
N ASN A 177 -7.68 -18.23 9.00
CA ASN A 177 -7.31 -19.65 9.08
C ASN A 177 -5.97 -19.89 9.79
N ASN A 178 -5.24 -18.85 10.17
CA ASN A 178 -3.98 -18.96 10.90
C ASN A 178 -4.14 -18.34 12.30
N ARG A 179 -3.94 -19.14 13.36
CA ARG A 179 -4.15 -18.71 14.76
C ARG A 179 -3.34 -17.47 15.13
N LEU A 180 -2.07 -17.42 14.71
CA LEU A 180 -1.17 -16.30 15.02
C LEU A 180 -1.58 -15.04 14.27
N LEU A 181 -1.87 -15.15 12.96
CA LEU A 181 -2.31 -14.00 12.17
C LEU A 181 -3.67 -13.47 12.62
N SER A 182 -4.60 -14.36 12.99
CA SER A 182 -5.91 -13.97 13.51
C SER A 182 -5.76 -13.22 14.84
N TYR A 183 -4.94 -13.73 15.75
CA TYR A 183 -4.64 -13.05 17.01
C TYR A 183 -4.06 -11.65 16.78
N LEU A 184 -3.08 -11.51 15.88
CA LEU A 184 -2.50 -10.21 15.54
C LEU A 184 -3.52 -9.26 14.87
N ASP A 185 -4.42 -9.77 14.02
CA ASP A 185 -5.49 -8.96 13.39
C ASP A 185 -6.48 -8.45 14.44
N GLU A 186 -6.79 -9.24 15.46
CA GLU A 186 -7.73 -8.90 16.55
C GLU A 186 -7.10 -8.05 17.66
N LEU A 187 -5.77 -8.11 17.85
CA LEU A 187 -5.08 -7.38 18.92
C LEU A 187 -5.42 -5.88 18.94
N GLY A 188 -5.96 -5.38 20.05
CA GLY A 188 -6.30 -3.97 20.23
C GLY A 188 -7.62 -3.50 19.62
N ARG A 189 -8.37 -4.39 18.94
CA ARG A 189 -9.78 -4.15 18.59
C ARG A 189 -10.70 -4.41 19.79
#